data_AF-A0A1C0A8Y9-F1
#
_entry.id   AF-A0A1C0A8Y9-F1
#
_cell.length_a   1.000
_cell.length_b   1.000
_cell.length_c   1.000
_cell.angle_alpha   90.00
_cell.angle_beta   90.00
_cell.angle_gamma   90.00
#
_symmetry.space_group_name_H-M   'P 1'
#
loop_
_entity.id
_entity.type
_entity.pdbx_description
1 polymer ?
#
loop_
_entity_poly.entity_id
_entity_poly.type
_entity_poly.pdbx_seq_one_letter_code
_entity_poly.pdbx_strand_id
1 'polypeptide(L)'
;MKHRLSYIILMLFIILSCSYDIYAYEHQVLENYIAYRIKYIHNIAYNSNITLSKDRVREYANAIVSWSNYYSKELNVVIDPLLITAIIETETNFVSRSDYDQGESIGISSMRVDTAKWIARNMGVQYNKWRMLDATDLGIRFTVYYLGLAYQQYDGEINKIIISYNQGFSSADNKDIDQLYNNYLFKVLGRYNYYKKRINSYGSSANKYFAYKFSQLE
;
A
#
# COMPACT_ATOMS: atom_id res chain seq x y z
N MET A 1 -44.82 5.63 54.59
CA MET A 1 -43.55 5.53 55.34
C MET A 1 -42.52 4.91 54.40
N LYS A 2 -41.46 5.68 54.06
CA LYS A 2 -40.21 5.30 53.33
C LYS A 2 -40.37 5.01 51.82
N HIS A 3 -40.01 5.96 50.93
CA HIS A 3 -38.65 6.32 50.44
C HIS A 3 -38.03 5.19 49.57
N ARG A 4 -37.34 5.40 48.44
CA ARG A 4 -36.92 6.54 47.60
C ARG A 4 -36.10 5.93 46.44
N LEU A 5 -35.97 6.69 45.35
CA LEU A 5 -34.83 6.73 44.41
C LEU A 5 -34.64 5.61 43.35
N SER A 6 -34.80 6.06 42.09
CA SER A 6 -33.81 6.03 40.98
C SER A 6 -33.12 4.71 40.65
N TYR A 7 -33.18 4.29 39.38
CA TYR A 7 -32.19 4.67 38.35
C TYR A 7 -32.75 4.36 36.95
N ILE A 8 -32.94 5.42 36.18
CA ILE A 8 -32.98 5.38 34.72
C ILE A 8 -31.58 4.96 34.28
N ILE A 9 -31.42 3.77 33.71
CA ILE A 9 -30.25 3.44 32.89
C ILE A 9 -30.74 3.43 31.44
N LEU A 10 -30.86 4.64 30.91
CA LEU A 10 -30.81 4.91 29.49
C LEU A 10 -29.39 4.56 29.05
N MET A 11 -29.19 3.36 28.50
CA MET A 11 -27.90 2.99 27.96
C MET A 11 -27.68 3.73 26.65
N LEU A 12 -27.17 4.96 26.80
CA LEU A 12 -26.71 5.82 25.73
C LEU A 12 -25.44 5.20 25.14
N PHE A 13 -25.58 4.28 24.19
CA PHE A 13 -24.48 3.93 23.30
C PHE A 13 -24.21 5.14 22.40
N ILE A 14 -23.35 6.03 22.88
CA ILE A 14 -22.64 6.97 22.01
C ILE A 14 -21.72 6.11 21.16
N ILE A 15 -22.22 5.68 20.01
CA ILE A 15 -21.34 5.30 18.90
C ILE A 15 -20.68 6.62 18.51
N LEU A 16 -19.48 6.84 19.03
CA LEU A 16 -18.55 7.78 18.41
C LEU A 16 -18.27 7.19 17.03
N SER A 17 -19.09 7.53 16.05
CA SER A 17 -18.78 7.29 14.66
C SER A 17 -17.60 8.19 14.36
N CYS A 18 -16.40 7.66 14.57
CA CYS A 18 -15.23 8.17 13.88
C CYS A 18 -15.52 7.90 12.40
N SER A 19 -16.10 8.89 11.73
CA SER A 19 -16.29 8.88 10.29
C SER A 19 -14.90 8.98 9.68
N TYR A 20 -14.21 7.85 9.61
CA TYR A 20 -13.18 7.68 8.62
C TYR A 20 -13.90 7.77 7.29
N ASP A 21 -13.63 8.84 6.54
CA ASP A 21 -13.91 8.87 5.11
C ASP A 21 -13.02 7.79 4.45
N ILE A 22 -13.42 6.54 4.61
CA ILE A 22 -12.88 5.43 3.84
C ILE A 22 -13.42 5.66 2.44
N TYR A 23 -12.57 6.21 1.57
CA TYR A 23 -12.80 6.18 0.14
C TYR A 23 -12.83 4.71 -0.29
N ALA A 24 -13.98 4.06 -0.16
CA ALA A 24 -14.18 2.70 -0.61
C ALA A 24 -14.22 2.74 -2.14
N TYR A 25 -13.06 2.56 -2.76
CA TYR A 25 -12.95 2.48 -4.19
C TYR A 25 -13.59 1.17 -4.68
N GLU A 26 -14.33 1.24 -5.79
CA GLU A 26 -14.72 0.01 -6.47
C GLU A 26 -13.48 -0.76 -6.90
N HIS A 27 -13.46 -2.08 -6.63
CA HIS A 27 -12.32 -2.96 -6.91
C HIS A 27 -11.83 -2.82 -8.36
N GLN A 28 -12.75 -2.82 -9.32
CA GLN A 28 -12.40 -2.71 -10.74
C GLN A 28 -11.79 -1.35 -11.11
N VAL A 29 -12.23 -0.27 -10.44
CA VAL A 29 -11.66 1.07 -10.64
C VAL A 29 -10.20 1.08 -10.19
N LEU A 30 -9.90 0.52 -9.01
CA LEU A 30 -8.54 0.41 -8.50
C LEU A 30 -7.64 -0.38 -9.44
N GLU A 31 -8.07 -1.56 -9.87
CA GLU A 31 -7.27 -2.39 -10.78
C GLU A 31 -6.98 -1.67 -12.10
N ASN A 32 -7.99 -1.08 -12.72
CA ASN A 32 -7.82 -0.33 -13.97
C ASN A 32 -6.93 0.90 -13.78
N TYR A 33 -7.08 1.61 -12.66
CA TYR A 33 -6.28 2.79 -12.37
C TYR A 33 -4.81 2.42 -12.12
N ILE A 34 -4.54 1.46 -11.25
CA ILE A 34 -3.19 1.01 -10.91
C ILE A 34 -2.51 0.41 -12.15
N ALA A 35 -3.18 -0.43 -12.94
CA ALA A 35 -2.63 -0.98 -14.17
C ALA A 35 -2.27 0.11 -15.20
N TYR A 36 -3.18 1.07 -15.42
CA TYR A 36 -2.88 2.27 -16.23
C TYR A 36 -1.64 3.00 -15.74
N ARG A 37 -1.52 3.17 -14.42
CA ARG A 37 -0.49 3.98 -13.80
C ARG A 37 0.89 3.33 -13.91
N ILE A 38 1.00 2.04 -13.60
CA ILE A 38 2.22 1.25 -13.79
C ILE A 38 2.65 1.30 -15.26
N LYS A 39 1.72 1.04 -16.19
CA LYS A 39 2.03 1.05 -17.63
C LYS A 39 2.51 2.41 -18.12
N TYR A 40 1.88 3.49 -17.68
CA TYR A 40 2.32 4.84 -18.02
C TYR A 40 3.73 5.12 -17.49
N ILE A 41 4.05 4.67 -16.27
CA ILE A 41 5.38 4.89 -15.68
C ILE A 41 6.46 4.26 -16.57
N HIS A 42 6.26 3.00 -16.97
CA HIS A 42 7.21 2.28 -17.82
C HIS A 42 7.30 2.83 -19.26
N ASN A 43 6.17 3.18 -19.88
CA ASN A 43 6.15 3.60 -21.28
C ASN A 43 6.50 5.08 -21.47
N ILE A 44 6.06 5.96 -20.56
CA ILE A 44 6.03 7.41 -20.80
C ILE A 44 6.86 8.16 -19.76
N ALA A 45 6.65 7.88 -18.47
CA ALA A 45 7.24 8.72 -17.42
C ALA A 45 8.75 8.48 -17.24
N TYR A 46 9.21 7.24 -17.39
CA TYR A 46 10.57 6.85 -17.00
C TYR A 46 11.47 6.42 -18.17
N ASN A 47 10.97 6.41 -19.41
CA ASN A 47 11.63 5.95 -20.65
C ASN A 47 12.76 4.93 -20.40
N SER A 48 12.44 3.90 -19.62
CA SER A 48 13.43 2.91 -19.19
C SER A 48 13.50 1.84 -20.26
N ASN A 49 14.65 1.17 -20.38
CA ASN A 49 14.82 0.03 -21.29
C ASN A 49 13.93 -1.19 -20.92
N ILE A 50 13.07 -1.07 -19.91
CA ILE A 50 12.19 -2.12 -19.40
C ILE A 50 10.74 -1.71 -19.65
N THR A 51 10.09 -2.39 -20.59
CA THR A 51 8.65 -2.27 -20.85
C THR A 51 7.90 -3.44 -20.24
N LEU A 52 6.85 -3.18 -19.47
CA LEU A 52 5.95 -4.22 -18.97
C LEU A 52 4.77 -4.42 -19.93
N SER A 53 4.37 -5.66 -20.20
CA SER A 53 3.16 -5.94 -21.00
C SER A 53 1.90 -5.50 -20.26
N LYS A 54 0.80 -5.31 -21.00
CA LYS A 54 -0.52 -4.99 -20.42
C LYS A 54 -1.00 -6.06 -19.43
N ASP A 55 -0.73 -7.33 -19.73
CA ASP A 55 -1.12 -8.42 -18.84
C ASP A 55 -0.28 -8.40 -17.56
N ARG A 56 1.03 -8.15 -17.66
CA ARG A 56 1.89 -8.10 -16.47
C ARG A 56 1.53 -6.96 -15.52
N VAL A 57 1.18 -5.78 -16.04
CA VAL A 57 0.72 -4.68 -15.17
C VAL A 57 -0.65 -4.93 -14.56
N ARG A 58 -1.53 -5.69 -15.24
CA ARG A 58 -2.81 -6.13 -14.67
C ARG A 58 -2.60 -7.12 -13.53
N GLU A 59 -1.67 -8.06 -13.70
CA GLU A 59 -1.30 -9.00 -12.64
C GLU A 59 -0.75 -8.25 -11.42
N TYR A 60 0.07 -7.21 -11.62
CA TYR A 60 0.58 -6.38 -10.51
C TYR A 60 -0.56 -5.65 -9.80
N ALA A 61 -1.44 -5.00 -10.57
CA ALA A 61 -2.59 -4.29 -10.02
C ALA A 61 -3.51 -5.23 -9.23
N ASN A 62 -3.82 -6.40 -9.80
CA ASN A 62 -4.63 -7.42 -9.12
C ASN A 62 -3.95 -7.93 -7.85
N ALA A 63 -2.64 -8.20 -7.87
CA ALA A 63 -1.91 -8.63 -6.68
C ALA A 63 -1.94 -7.55 -5.58
N ILE A 64 -1.72 -6.28 -5.92
CA ILE A 64 -1.78 -5.16 -4.96
C ILE A 64 -3.17 -5.08 -4.32
N VAL A 65 -4.24 -5.07 -5.12
CA VAL A 65 -5.61 -4.95 -4.60
C VAL A 65 -6.00 -6.19 -3.80
N SER A 66 -5.74 -7.39 -4.33
CA SER A 66 -6.15 -8.65 -3.70
C SER A 66 -5.44 -8.89 -2.37
N TRP A 67 -4.11 -8.69 -2.31
CA TRP A 67 -3.38 -8.83 -1.04
C TRP A 67 -3.78 -7.75 -0.03
N SER A 68 -4.04 -6.51 -0.49
CA SER A 68 -4.49 -5.45 0.42
C SER A 68 -5.84 -5.79 1.04
N ASN A 69 -6.78 -6.28 0.23
CA ASN A 69 -8.09 -6.74 0.72
C ASN A 69 -7.96 -7.95 1.66
N TYR A 70 -7.10 -8.91 1.33
CA TYR A 70 -6.86 -10.09 2.15
C TYR A 70 -6.29 -9.70 3.52
N TYR A 71 -5.18 -8.97 3.55
CA TYR A 71 -4.52 -8.63 4.81
C TYR A 71 -5.24 -7.54 5.61
N SER A 72 -6.05 -6.69 4.96
CA SER A 72 -6.96 -5.81 5.70
C SER A 72 -7.91 -6.62 6.59
N LYS A 73 -8.47 -7.71 6.06
CA LYS A 73 -9.35 -8.61 6.81
C LYS A 73 -8.57 -9.41 7.85
N GLU A 74 -7.46 -10.02 7.44
CA GLU A 74 -6.65 -10.89 8.30
C GLU A 74 -6.09 -10.16 9.52
N LEU A 75 -5.59 -8.94 9.33
CA LEU A 75 -4.94 -8.14 10.37
C LEU A 75 -5.89 -7.12 11.03
N ASN A 76 -7.16 -7.10 10.63
CA ASN A 76 -8.18 -6.16 11.12
C ASN A 76 -7.74 -4.68 11.03
N VAL A 77 -7.24 -4.28 9.85
CA VAL A 77 -6.82 -2.90 9.52
C VAL A 77 -7.31 -2.51 8.12
N VAL A 78 -7.26 -1.23 7.75
CA VAL A 78 -7.62 -0.77 6.41
C VAL A 78 -6.35 -0.44 5.62
N ILE A 79 -5.90 -1.38 4.78
CA ILE A 79 -4.72 -1.20 3.93
C ILE A 79 -5.15 -0.57 2.61
N ASP A 80 -4.70 0.66 2.34
CA ASP A 80 -5.02 1.37 1.09
C ASP A 80 -4.12 0.88 -0.07
N PRO A 81 -4.68 0.26 -1.13
CA PRO A 81 -3.92 -0.19 -2.30
C PRO A 81 -3.15 0.93 -3.01
N LEU A 82 -3.61 2.19 -2.92
CA LEU A 82 -2.92 3.34 -3.50
C LEU A 82 -1.67 3.71 -2.70
N LEU A 83 -1.63 3.46 -1.38
CA LEU A 83 -0.41 3.65 -0.59
C LEU A 83 0.63 2.58 -0.94
N ILE A 84 0.20 1.31 -1.08
CA ILE A 84 1.07 0.23 -1.59
C ILE A 84 1.69 0.63 -2.93
N THR A 85 0.84 1.11 -3.85
CA THR A 85 1.26 1.55 -5.19
C THR A 85 2.28 2.69 -5.11
N ALA A 86 2.07 3.68 -4.24
CA ALA A 86 2.97 4.81 -4.06
C ALA A 86 4.33 4.40 -3.47
N ILE A 87 4.36 3.44 -2.54
CA ILE A 87 5.59 2.88 -1.98
C ILE A 87 6.36 2.12 -3.05
N ILE A 88 5.72 1.18 -3.75
CA ILE A 88 6.39 0.39 -4.80
C ILE A 88 6.97 1.28 -5.91
N GLU A 89 6.21 2.29 -6.35
CA GLU A 89 6.74 3.25 -7.32
C GLU A 89 7.96 4.00 -6.78
N THR A 90 7.94 4.35 -5.49
CA THR A 90 9.04 5.09 -4.86
C THR A 90 10.31 4.27 -4.71
N GLU A 91 10.16 2.99 -4.43
CA GLU A 91 11.30 2.08 -4.28
C GLU A 91 11.96 1.76 -5.63
N THR A 92 11.14 1.42 -6.64
CA THR A 92 11.71 0.78 -7.84
C THR A 92 11.08 1.21 -9.16
N ASN A 93 10.06 2.07 -9.13
CA ASN A 93 9.18 2.28 -10.28
C ASN A 93 8.64 0.96 -10.86
N PHE A 94 8.31 -0.02 -10.01
CA PHE A 94 7.82 -1.37 -10.38
C PHE A 94 8.82 -2.27 -11.10
N VAL A 95 10.12 -1.97 -11.02
CA VAL A 95 11.19 -2.83 -11.55
C VAL A 95 11.64 -3.81 -10.46
N SER A 96 11.56 -5.12 -10.72
CA SER A 96 12.03 -6.13 -9.76
C SER A 96 13.46 -6.56 -10.07
N ARG A 97 14.39 -6.41 -9.11
CA ARG A 97 15.81 -6.77 -9.24
C ARG A 97 16.38 -7.34 -7.94
N SER A 98 17.59 -7.90 -8.00
CA SER A 98 18.21 -8.60 -6.86
C SER A 98 19.39 -7.88 -6.20
N ASP A 99 19.68 -6.67 -6.62
CA ASP A 99 20.94 -5.96 -6.36
C ASP A 99 20.73 -4.52 -5.86
N TYR A 100 19.55 -4.21 -5.30
CA TYR A 100 19.33 -2.94 -4.61
C TYR A 100 20.20 -2.86 -3.35
N ASP A 101 20.64 -1.66 -2.99
CA ASP A 101 21.43 -1.38 -1.79
C ASP A 101 22.64 -2.33 -1.65
N GLN A 102 23.44 -2.46 -2.72
CA GLN A 102 24.60 -3.37 -2.77
C GLN A 102 24.24 -4.86 -2.52
N GLY A 103 23.00 -5.23 -2.82
CA GLY A 103 22.46 -6.58 -2.62
C GLY A 103 21.80 -6.82 -1.26
N GLU A 104 21.67 -5.79 -0.41
CA GLU A 104 20.93 -5.88 0.85
C GLU A 104 19.40 -5.90 0.64
N SER A 105 18.93 -5.37 -0.49
CA SER A 105 17.51 -5.22 -0.81
C SER A 105 17.13 -5.92 -2.12
N ILE A 106 15.88 -6.40 -2.20
CA ILE A 106 15.43 -7.26 -3.29
C ILE A 106 13.98 -7.00 -3.70
N GLY A 107 13.70 -7.30 -4.97
CA GLY A 107 12.36 -7.44 -5.51
C GLY A 107 11.75 -6.12 -5.95
N ILE A 108 10.46 -6.17 -6.27
CA ILE A 108 9.70 -5.03 -6.81
C ILE A 108 9.58 -3.86 -5.83
N SER A 109 9.88 -4.04 -4.56
CA SER A 109 9.69 -3.01 -3.52
C SER A 109 10.96 -2.72 -2.73
N SER A 110 12.12 -3.08 -3.29
CA SER A 110 13.43 -2.91 -2.64
C SER A 110 13.44 -3.36 -1.18
N MET A 111 12.80 -4.50 -0.88
CA MET A 111 12.66 -4.97 0.49
C MET A 111 14.00 -5.52 0.98
N ARG A 112 14.45 -5.07 2.16
CA ARG A 112 15.64 -5.65 2.79
C ARG A 112 15.50 -7.17 2.95
N VAL A 113 16.55 -7.91 2.64
CA VAL A 113 16.54 -9.38 2.67
C VAL A 113 16.29 -9.93 4.08
N ASP A 114 16.78 -9.25 5.11
CA ASP A 114 16.51 -9.60 6.51
C ASP A 114 15.02 -9.44 6.87
N THR A 115 14.39 -8.34 6.45
CA THR A 115 12.95 -8.10 6.58
C THR A 115 12.14 -9.15 5.82
N ALA A 116 12.52 -9.50 4.59
CA ALA A 116 11.84 -10.55 3.83
C ALA A 116 11.90 -11.91 4.54
N LYS A 117 13.06 -12.27 5.13
CA LYS A 117 13.20 -13.51 5.93
C LYS A 117 12.39 -13.46 7.22
N TRP A 118 12.31 -12.30 7.87
CA TRP A 118 11.47 -12.09 9.05
C TRP A 118 9.98 -12.24 8.73
N ILE A 119 9.50 -11.62 7.66
CA ILE A 119 8.12 -11.78 7.16
C ILE A 119 7.81 -13.24 6.84
N ALA A 120 8.71 -13.93 6.12
CA ALA A 120 8.53 -15.33 5.76
C ALA A 120 8.28 -16.21 7.00
N ARG A 121 9.07 -15.99 8.06
CA ARG A 121 8.90 -16.68 9.36
C ARG A 121 7.56 -16.35 10.01
N ASN A 122 7.17 -15.08 10.06
CA ASN A 122 5.89 -14.67 10.65
C ASN A 122 4.68 -15.28 9.93
N MET A 123 4.78 -15.43 8.60
CA MET A 123 3.74 -16.02 7.76
C MET A 123 3.78 -17.55 7.70
N GLY A 124 4.77 -18.20 8.34
CA GLY A 124 4.95 -19.66 8.25
C GLY A 124 5.30 -20.17 6.84
N VAL A 125 5.92 -19.35 6.00
CA VAL A 125 6.36 -19.72 4.64
C VAL A 125 7.88 -19.75 4.54
N GLN A 126 8.42 -20.54 3.62
CA GLN A 126 9.86 -20.52 3.35
C GLN A 126 10.25 -19.31 2.51
N TYR A 127 11.28 -18.59 2.96
CA TYR A 127 11.92 -17.56 2.16
C TYR A 127 12.55 -18.18 0.90
N ASN A 128 12.33 -17.57 -0.25
CA ASN A 128 12.97 -17.95 -1.50
C ASN A 128 13.26 -16.69 -2.34
N LYS A 129 14.53 -16.54 -2.77
CA LYS A 129 15.00 -15.39 -3.55
C LYS A 129 14.23 -15.20 -4.86
N TRP A 130 13.98 -16.28 -5.60
CA TRP A 130 13.30 -16.23 -6.90
C TRP A 130 11.83 -15.85 -6.75
N ARG A 131 11.17 -16.37 -5.71
CA ARG A 131 9.80 -16.00 -5.37
C ARG A 131 9.67 -14.55 -4.89
N MET A 132 10.73 -13.99 -4.28
CA MET A 132 10.80 -12.56 -3.96
C MET A 132 11.01 -11.67 -5.20
N LEU A 133 11.76 -12.16 -6.19
CA LEU A 133 11.94 -11.48 -7.47
C LEU A 133 10.67 -11.52 -8.32
N ASP A 134 9.85 -12.56 -8.17
CA ASP A 134 8.51 -12.57 -8.74
C ASP A 134 7.58 -11.64 -7.95
N ALA A 135 7.28 -10.49 -8.56
CA ALA A 135 6.39 -9.48 -8.00
C ALA A 135 5.02 -10.04 -7.61
N THR A 136 4.46 -10.98 -8.37
CA THR A 136 3.11 -11.52 -8.14
C THR A 136 3.05 -12.69 -7.16
N ASP A 137 4.21 -13.25 -6.78
CA ASP A 137 4.31 -14.28 -5.73
C ASP A 137 4.61 -13.63 -4.37
N LEU A 138 5.88 -13.62 -3.91
CA LEU A 138 6.20 -13.08 -2.59
C LEU A 138 6.43 -11.57 -2.60
N GLY A 139 6.86 -10.97 -3.71
CA GLY A 139 7.26 -9.55 -3.76
C GLY A 139 6.17 -8.59 -3.26
N ILE A 140 5.05 -8.49 -3.98
CA ILE A 140 3.91 -7.63 -3.60
C ILE A 140 3.27 -8.17 -2.31
N ARG A 141 3.13 -9.49 -2.16
CA ARG A 141 2.50 -10.09 -0.97
C ARG A 141 3.20 -9.70 0.33
N PHE A 142 4.53 -9.77 0.36
CA PHE A 142 5.31 -9.39 1.54
C PHE A 142 5.27 -7.87 1.77
N THR A 143 5.28 -7.07 0.70
CA THR A 143 5.14 -5.61 0.79
C THR A 143 3.83 -5.23 1.48
N VAL A 144 2.72 -5.83 1.04
CA VAL A 144 1.40 -5.58 1.63
C VAL A 144 1.32 -6.09 3.06
N TYR A 145 1.83 -7.30 3.33
CA TYR A 145 1.85 -7.85 4.69
C TYR A 145 2.63 -6.96 5.66
N TYR A 146 3.82 -6.49 5.27
CA TYR A 146 4.62 -5.56 6.07
C TYR A 146 3.83 -4.29 6.39
N LEU A 147 3.20 -3.69 5.39
CA LEU A 147 2.41 -2.48 5.59
C LEU A 147 1.17 -2.75 6.45
N GLY A 148 0.54 -3.92 6.34
CA GLY A 148 -0.51 -4.35 7.27
C GLY A 148 -0.06 -4.38 8.73
N LEU A 149 1.14 -4.90 8.99
CA LEU A 149 1.74 -4.85 10.34
C LEU A 149 2.02 -3.41 10.79
N ALA A 150 2.47 -2.55 9.87
CA ALA A 150 2.69 -1.13 10.15
C ALA A 150 1.37 -0.39 10.46
N TYR A 151 0.30 -0.68 9.70
CA TYR A 151 -1.04 -0.15 9.96
C TYR A 151 -1.51 -0.50 11.37
N GLN A 152 -1.29 -1.75 11.78
CA GLN A 152 -1.65 -2.21 13.12
C GLN A 152 -0.78 -1.57 14.20
N GLN A 153 0.53 -1.46 13.98
CA GLN A 153 1.48 -0.88 14.94
C GLN A 153 1.23 0.62 15.17
N TYR A 154 0.85 1.36 14.13
CA TYR A 154 0.74 2.82 14.17
C TYR A 154 -0.69 3.34 14.12
N ASP A 155 -1.69 2.49 14.33
CA ASP A 155 -3.11 2.84 14.34
C ASP A 155 -3.53 3.66 13.10
N GLY A 156 -3.02 3.25 11.94
CA GLY A 156 -3.28 3.94 10.67
C GLY A 156 -2.60 5.30 10.47
N GLU A 157 -1.67 5.71 11.32
CA GLU A 157 -0.90 6.96 11.13
C GLU A 157 0.04 6.83 9.91
N ILE A 158 -0.39 7.43 8.80
CA ILE A 158 0.21 7.23 7.47
C ILE A 158 1.69 7.63 7.41
N ASN A 159 2.10 8.68 8.14
CA ASN A 159 3.48 9.14 8.09
C ASN A 159 4.42 8.09 8.70
N LYS A 160 4.08 7.59 9.89
CA LYS A 160 4.82 6.52 10.59
C LYS A 160 4.83 5.23 9.80
N ILE A 161 3.72 4.87 9.14
CA ILE A 161 3.67 3.71 8.24
C ILE A 161 4.70 3.87 7.11
N ILE A 162 4.71 5.01 6.42
CA ILE A 162 5.66 5.29 5.32
C ILE A 162 7.10 5.28 5.83
N ILE A 163 7.37 5.95 6.95
CA ILE A 163 8.71 6.03 7.56
C ILE A 163 9.20 4.63 7.97
N SER A 164 8.31 3.81 8.54
CA SER A 164 8.66 2.47 8.98
C SER A 164 9.05 1.57 7.82
N TYR A 165 8.51 1.77 6.62
CA TYR A 165 8.92 1.01 5.44
C TYR A 165 10.39 1.30 5.08
N ASN A 166 10.77 2.57 5.10
CA ASN A 166 12.13 2.99 4.77
C ASN A 166 13.16 2.71 5.90
N GLN A 167 12.74 2.73 7.17
CA GLN A 167 13.67 2.79 8.31
C GLN A 167 13.45 1.72 9.38
N GLY A 168 12.49 0.83 9.18
CA GLY A 168 12.07 -0.18 10.15
C GLY A 168 11.22 0.38 11.30
N PHE A 169 10.56 -0.52 12.03
CA PHE A 169 9.64 -0.17 13.11
C PHE A 169 10.30 0.61 14.26
N SER A 170 11.47 0.18 14.73
CA SER A 170 12.18 0.78 15.87
C SER A 170 12.55 2.25 15.66
N SER A 171 12.70 2.67 14.39
CA SER A 171 13.07 4.03 14.03
C SER A 171 11.87 4.98 13.97
N ALA A 172 10.66 4.48 13.73
CA ALA A 172 9.47 5.31 13.52
C ALA A 172 8.81 5.78 14.82
N ASP A 173 9.12 5.16 15.97
CA ASP A 173 8.50 5.49 17.26
C ASP A 173 9.02 6.80 17.88
N ASN A 174 10.28 7.17 17.63
CA ASN A 174 11.01 8.18 18.43
C ASN A 174 11.38 9.45 17.66
N LYS A 175 10.65 9.80 16.61
CA LYS A 175 11.10 10.85 15.70
C LYS A 175 10.13 12.01 15.54
N ASP A 176 10.71 13.19 15.53
CA ASP A 176 10.08 14.44 15.14
C ASP A 176 9.80 14.40 13.63
N ILE A 177 8.51 14.48 13.27
CA ILE A 177 8.03 14.39 11.88
C ILE A 177 8.63 15.53 11.03
N ASP A 178 8.88 16.70 11.64
CA ASP A 178 9.44 17.87 10.94
C ASP A 178 10.95 17.68 10.65
N GLN A 179 11.66 16.90 11.46
CA GLN A 179 13.05 16.47 11.18
C GLN A 179 13.13 15.26 10.25
N LEU A 180 12.01 14.56 10.09
CA LEU A 180 11.81 13.38 9.25
C LEU A 180 11.31 13.70 7.85
N TYR A 181 11.39 14.96 7.42
CA TYR A 181 11.27 15.37 6.02
C TYR A 181 12.44 14.79 5.18
N ASN A 182 12.60 13.47 5.21
CA ASN A 182 13.43 12.76 4.29
C ASN A 182 12.72 12.81 2.93
N ASN A 183 13.53 12.82 1.87
CA ASN A 183 13.03 12.83 0.50
C ASN A 183 12.01 11.70 0.24
N TYR A 184 12.12 10.60 1.01
CA TYR A 184 11.25 9.44 0.89
C TYR A 184 9.79 9.73 1.28
N LEU A 185 9.53 10.24 2.50
CA LEU A 185 8.19 10.53 2.99
C LEU A 185 7.46 11.48 2.05
N PHE A 186 8.13 12.57 1.64
CA PHE A 186 7.55 13.53 0.72
C PHE A 186 7.22 12.93 -0.66
N LYS A 187 8.12 12.08 -1.20
CA LYS A 187 7.88 11.37 -2.47
C LYS A 187 6.67 10.43 -2.38
N VAL A 188 6.59 9.62 -1.34
CA VAL A 188 5.48 8.67 -1.16
C VAL A 188 4.17 9.42 -0.94
N LEU A 189 4.13 10.42 -0.04
CA LEU A 189 2.93 11.24 0.19
C LEU A 189 2.49 11.98 -1.07
N GLY A 190 3.43 12.57 -1.82
CA GLY A 190 3.14 13.26 -3.07
C GLY A 190 2.46 12.34 -4.08
N ARG A 191 2.99 11.12 -4.27
CA ARG A 191 2.40 10.09 -5.15
C ARG A 191 1.05 9.60 -4.63
N TYR A 192 0.96 9.28 -3.35
CA TYR A 192 -0.27 8.79 -2.73
C TYR A 192 -1.41 9.82 -2.85
N ASN A 193 -1.13 11.09 -2.53
CA ASN A 193 -2.09 12.18 -2.68
C ASN A 193 -2.46 12.43 -4.15
N TYR A 194 -1.50 12.35 -5.06
CA TYR A 194 -1.77 12.42 -6.50
C TYR A 194 -2.72 11.30 -6.93
N TYR A 195 -2.50 10.07 -6.46
CA TYR A 195 -3.33 8.91 -6.76
C TYR A 195 -4.75 9.05 -6.27
N LYS A 196 -4.94 9.43 -5.00
CA LYS A 196 -6.26 9.69 -4.43
C LYS A 196 -6.98 10.82 -5.16
N LYS A 197 -6.30 11.92 -5.45
CA LYS A 197 -6.88 13.04 -6.19
C LYS A 197 -7.33 12.61 -7.60
N ARG A 198 -6.49 11.84 -8.30
CA ARG A 198 -6.76 11.38 -9.66
C ARG A 198 -7.93 10.42 -9.76
N ILE A 199 -8.03 9.44 -8.86
CA ILE A 199 -9.15 8.49 -8.89
C ILE A 199 -10.46 9.21 -8.54
N ASN A 200 -10.42 10.11 -7.55
CA ASN A 200 -11.60 10.84 -7.08
C ASN A 200 -12.11 11.88 -8.10
N SER A 201 -11.24 12.47 -8.92
CA SER A 201 -11.65 13.51 -9.88
C SER A 201 -12.61 13.02 -10.98
N TYR A 202 -12.77 11.71 -11.16
CA TYR A 202 -13.65 11.12 -12.17
C TYR A 202 -14.94 10.52 -11.58
N GLY A 203 -15.07 10.43 -10.26
CA GLY A 203 -16.24 9.86 -9.60
C GLY A 203 -16.68 8.53 -10.23
N SER A 204 -17.97 8.41 -10.55
CA SER A 204 -18.56 7.22 -11.18
C SER A 204 -18.01 6.89 -12.58
N SER A 205 -17.36 7.85 -13.25
CA SER A 205 -16.76 7.63 -14.57
C SER A 205 -15.34 7.05 -14.51
N ALA A 206 -14.73 6.96 -13.31
CA ALA A 206 -13.34 6.57 -13.12
C ALA A 206 -13.02 5.22 -13.79
N ASN A 207 -13.90 4.22 -13.67
CA ASN A 207 -13.68 2.90 -14.24
C ASN A 207 -13.48 2.97 -15.77
N LYS A 208 -14.47 3.54 -16.48
CA LYS A 208 -14.44 3.67 -17.94
C LYS A 208 -13.28 4.54 -18.39
N TYR A 209 -13.02 5.63 -17.66
CA TYR A 209 -11.93 6.55 -17.99
C TYR A 209 -10.56 5.86 -17.93
N PHE A 210 -10.24 5.15 -16.84
CA PHE A 210 -8.93 4.51 -16.71
C PHE A 210 -8.78 3.27 -17.59
N ALA A 211 -9.84 2.50 -17.80
CA ALA A 211 -9.85 1.42 -18.79
C ALA A 211 -9.54 1.95 -20.21
N TYR A 212 -10.17 3.07 -20.60
CA TYR A 212 -9.88 3.73 -21.85
C TYR A 212 -8.42 4.20 -21.91
N LYS A 213 -7.95 4.97 -20.92
CA LYS A 213 -6.56 5.46 -20.89
C LYS A 213 -5.53 4.34 -20.93
N PHE A 214 -5.80 3.21 -20.27
CA PHE A 214 -4.94 2.02 -20.33
C PHE A 214 -4.90 1.38 -21.72
N SER A 215 -6.05 1.30 -22.40
CA SER A 215 -6.13 0.73 -23.76
C SER A 215 -5.26 1.49 -24.76
N GLN A 216 -5.08 2.80 -24.57
CA GLN A 216 -4.32 3.69 -25.44
C GLN A 216 -2.79 3.62 -25.27
N LEU A 217 -2.32 2.97 -24.19
CA LEU A 217 -0.88 2.75 -24.01
C LEU A 217 -0.48 1.52 -24.83
N GLU A 218 0.70 1.52 -25.45
CA GLU A 218 1.23 0.36 -26.19
C GLU A 218 1.63 -0.77 -25.26
#